data_AF-A0A661DP39-F1
#
_entry.id   AF-A0A661DP39-F1
#
_cell.length_a   1.000
_cell.length_b   1.000
_cell.length_c   1.000
_cell.angle_alpha   90.00
_cell.angle_beta   90.00
_cell.angle_gamma   90.00
#
_symmetry.space_group_name_H-M   'P 1'
#
loop_
_entity.id
_entity.type
_entity.pdbx_description
1 polymer ?
#
loop_
_entity_poly.entity_id
_entity_poly.type
_entity_poly.pdbx_seq_one_letter_code
_entity_poly.pdbx_strand_id
1 'polypeptide(L)' 'MIEILTDYPEGILAFSATSEVTADDYKNVLVPAIEKSIEQYNKITA' A
#
# COMPACT_ATOMS: atom_id res chain seq x y z
N MET A 1 8.43 -5.18 -8.04
CA MET A 1 7.49 -4.10 -8.39
C MET A 1 6.27 -4.22 -7.50
N ILE A 2 5.74 -3.10 -6.99
CA ILE A 2 4.58 -3.09 -6.09
C ILE A 2 3.38 -2.46 -6.81
N GLU A 3 2.26 -3.17 -6.84
CA GLU A 3 1.00 -2.69 -7.41
C GLU A 3 -0.08 -2.65 -6.34
N ILE A 4 -0.77 -1.52 -6.20
CA ILE A 4 -1.87 -1.36 -5.24
C ILE A 4 -3.14 -1.97 -5.86
N LEU A 5 -3.75 -2.90 -5.15
CA LEU A 5 -5.00 -3.50 -5.58
C LEU A 5 -6.16 -2.66 -5.06
N THR A 6 -7.08 -2.33 -5.96
CA THR A 6 -8.36 -1.69 -5.62
C THR A 6 -9.43 -2.79 -5.54
N ASP A 7 -10.53 -2.56 -4.82
CA ASP A 7 -11.59 -3.56 -4.50
C ASP A 7 -11.38 -4.37 -3.20
N TYR A 8 -10.93 -3.71 -2.13
CA TYR A 8 -10.85 -4.28 -0.78
C TYR A 8 -11.67 -3.45 0.21
N PRO A 9 -12.13 -4.05 1.33
CA PRO A 9 -12.86 -3.34 2.38
C PRO A 9 -12.13 -2.09 2.88
N GLU A 10 -12.90 -1.07 3.29
CA GLU A 10 -12.34 0.16 3.86
C GLU A 10 -11.39 -0.14 5.03
N GLY A 11 -10.22 0.51 5.04
CA GLY A 11 -9.17 0.29 6.04
C GLY A 11 -8.22 -0.89 5.77
N ILE A 12 -8.37 -1.58 4.63
CA ILE A 12 -7.45 -2.64 4.18
C ILE A 12 -6.59 -2.11 3.02
N LEU A 13 -5.27 -2.14 3.20
CA LEU A 13 -4.32 -1.80 2.16
C LEU A 13 -3.82 -3.08 1.49
N ALA A 14 -4.42 -3.45 0.36
CA ALA A 14 -3.98 -4.59 -0.42
C ALA A 14 -2.98 -4.18 -1.51
N PHE A 15 -1.86 -4.89 -1.60
CA PHE A 15 -0.88 -4.71 -2.65
C PHE A 15 -0.32 -6.05 -3.10
N SER A 16 -0.04 -6.16 -4.40
CA SER A 16 0.66 -7.28 -4.98
C SER A 16 2.12 -6.92 -5.21
N ALA A 17 3.01 -7.82 -4.82
CA ALA A 17 4.44 -7.71 -5.08
C ALA A 17 4.84 -8.76 -6.12
N THR A 18 5.09 -8.32 -7.34
CA THR A 18 5.51 -9.17 -8.46
C THR A 18 6.92 -8.78 -8.93
N SER A 19 7.75 -9.79 -9.20
CA SER A 19 9.16 -9.66 -9.61
C SER A 19 10.07 -9.00 -8.54
N GLU A 20 11.21 -8.42 -8.95
CA GLU A 20 12.17 -7.78 -8.05
C GLU A 20 11.54 -6.54 -7.38
N VAL A 21 11.34 -6.62 -6.06
CA VAL A 21 10.89 -5.50 -5.24
C VAL A 21 12.14 -4.76 -4.78
N THR A 22 12.27 -3.51 -5.22
CA THR A 22 13.41 -2.68 -4.87
C THR A 22 13.08 -1.80 -3.66
N ALA A 23 14.11 -1.27 -2.99
CA ALA A 23 13.91 -0.31 -1.90
C ALA A 23 13.18 0.96 -2.37
N ASP A 24 13.24 1.28 -3.67
CA ASP A 24 12.51 2.37 -4.30
C ASP A 24 11.00 2.10 -4.37
N ASP A 25 10.57 0.87 -4.67
CA ASP A 25 9.14 0.51 -4.64
C ASP A 25 8.55 0.72 -3.25
N TYR A 26 9.29 0.35 -2.21
CA TYR A 26 8.84 0.55 -0.82
C TYR A 26 8.64 2.03 -0.49
N LYS A 27 9.62 2.88 -0.84
CA LYS A 27 9.59 4.31 -0.54
C LYS A 27 8.60 5.10 -1.39
N ASN A 28 8.49 4.75 -2.67
CA ASN A 28 7.72 5.56 -3.63
C ASN A 28 6.29 5.06 -3.81
N VAL A 29 5.99 3.80 -3.46
CA VAL A 29 4.66 3.21 -3.63
C VAL A 29 4.02 2.87 -2.29
N LEU A 30 4.72 2.09 -1.46
CA LEU A 30 4.12 1.55 -0.23
C LEU A 30 3.92 2.62 0.84
N VAL A 31 4.97 3.40 1.15
CA VAL A 31 4.91 4.46 2.16
C VAL A 31 3.81 5.49 1.89
N PRO A 32 3.73 6.13 0.70
CA PRO A 32 2.68 7.11 0.43
C PRO A 32 1.27 6.49 0.39
N ALA A 33 1.12 5.21 0.03
CA ALA A 33 -0.17 4.52 0.07
C ALA A 33 -0.63 4.25 1.51
N ILE A 34 0.31 3.91 2.40
CA ILE A 34 0.08 3.78 3.84
C ILE A 34 -0.28 5.14 4.44
N GLU A 35 0.51 6.19 4.20
CA GLU A 35 0.24 7.53 4.77
C GLU A 35 -1.15 8.03 4.40
N LYS A 36 -1.54 7.95 3.12
CA LYS A 36 -2.90 8.31 2.67
C LYS A 36 -3.99 7.50 3.37
N SER A 37 -3.75 6.20 3.58
CA SER A 37 -4.71 5.31 4.23
C SER A 37 -4.81 5.59 5.75
N ILE A 38 -3.72 6.02 6.40
CA ILE A 38 -3.73 6.46 7.81
C ILE A 38 -4.50 7.77 7.94
N GLU A 39 -4.23 8.75 7.07
CA GLU A 39 -4.92 10.04 7.07
C GLU A 39 -6.43 9.87 6.86
N GLN A 40 -6.85 8.92 6.03
CA GLN A 40 -8.25 8.73 5.68
C GLN A 40 -9.04 7.89 6.70
N TYR A 41 -8.42 6.87 7.32
CA TYR A 41 -9.14 5.89 8.13
C TYR A 41 -8.65 5.76 9.58
N ASN A 42 -7.57 6.48 9.95
CA ASN A 42 -6.98 6.52 11.30
C ASN A 42 -6.50 5.17 11.86
N LYS A 43 -6.65 4.07 11.10
CA LYS A 43 -6.19 2.72 11.39
C LYS A 43 -6.11 1.90 10.10
N ILE A 44 -4.98 1.23 9.88
CA ILE A 44 -4.80 0.29 8.77
C ILE A 44 -4.61 -1.11 9.35
N THR A 45 -5.23 -2.10 8.72
CA THR A 45 -4.94 -3.51 8.98
C THR A 45 -4.33 -4.10 7.72
N ALA A 46 -3.11 -4.63 7.84
CA ALA A 46 -2.32 -5.23 6.76
C ALA A 46 -2.58 -6.73 6.64
#